data_AF-A0A1L3Q304-F1
#
_entry.id   AF-A0A1L3Q304-F1
#
_cell.length_a   1.000
_cell.length_b   1.000
_cell.length_c   1.000
_cell.angle_alpha   90.00
_cell.angle_beta   90.00
_cell.angle_gamma   90.00
#
_symmetry.space_group_name_H-M   'P 1'
#
loop_
_entity.id
_entity.type
_entity.pdbx_description
1 polymer ?
#
loop_
_entity_poly.entity_id
_entity_poly.type
_entity_poly.pdbx_seq_one_letter_code
_entity_poly.pdbx_strand_id
1 'polypeptide(L)'
;MENINTVLRKGFQTWTHNLNICIPFFLNIFAGIFAMFVIFMVAVIIFVMPAMQEITTDPTNINPEMAFEVLTAAFYENMGLFILLFIVAFVVSTLISSYFYGGAIGMAKKALKDGSTSINEMFKSGKKNLINLFLTRFIVMLIILAGIIFVVPGILAIGDLSILMQNPEEALSGTLILVFGIFVWIFYAIVVKLVFTFAEYALVVGGLEPLEALEEGFSFFMNNKLDTVILWLILIGLSILTGVAGEVLSSIEILSTFWSFADFVLSFAVIQPLTVLWWTRMYLGGKNTQFYDIDDYLKFQR
;
A
#
# COMPACT_ATOMS: atom_id res chain seq x y z
N MET A 1 -2.27 -13.75 24.62
CA MET A 1 -2.69 -12.72 23.65
C MET A 1 -4.00 -12.11 24.11
N GLU A 2 -4.25 -10.83 23.85
CA GLU A 2 -5.56 -10.22 24.14
C GLU A 2 -6.64 -10.77 23.20
N ASN A 3 -7.89 -10.84 23.65
CA ASN A 3 -9.02 -11.18 22.78
C ASN A 3 -9.16 -10.13 21.67
N ILE A 4 -9.50 -10.55 20.46
CA ILE A 4 -9.70 -9.65 19.30
C ILE A 4 -10.65 -8.49 19.60
N ASN A 5 -11.72 -8.73 20.37
CA ASN A 5 -12.66 -7.68 20.78
C ASN A 5 -11.99 -6.60 21.64
N THR A 6 -11.05 -6.99 22.50
CA THR A 6 -10.24 -6.06 23.30
C THR A 6 -9.28 -5.29 22.40
N VAL A 7 -8.63 -5.95 21.44
CA VAL A 7 -7.73 -5.29 20.47
C VAL A 7 -8.48 -4.20 19.69
N LEU A 8 -9.67 -4.53 19.16
CA LEU A 8 -10.50 -3.61 18.39
C LEU A 8 -10.95 -2.42 19.24
N ARG A 9 -11.59 -2.70 20.39
CA ARG A 9 -12.16 -1.69 21.27
C ARG A 9 -11.09 -0.75 21.84
N LYS A 10 -10.02 -1.31 22.43
CA LYS A 10 -8.95 -0.49 23.00
C LYS A 10 -8.15 0.24 21.93
N GLY A 11 -7.96 -0.35 20.75
CA GLY A 11 -7.34 0.35 19.61
C GLY A 11 -8.16 1.57 19.16
N PHE A 12 -9.49 1.44 19.09
CA PHE A 12 -10.38 2.56 18.79
C PHE A 12 -10.31 3.67 19.86
N GLN A 13 -10.33 3.28 21.13
CA GLN A 13 -10.16 4.24 22.24
C GLN A 13 -8.80 4.95 22.18
N THR A 14 -7.71 4.25 21.89
CA THR A 14 -6.39 4.87 21.74
C THR A 14 -6.38 5.88 20.58
N TRP A 15 -7.02 5.55 19.46
CA TRP A 15 -7.14 6.44 18.30
C TRP A 15 -7.90 7.73 18.62
N THR A 16 -9.07 7.66 19.26
CA THR A 16 -9.88 8.85 19.57
C THR A 16 -9.16 9.84 20.49
N HIS A 17 -8.25 9.36 21.34
CA HIS A 17 -7.42 10.20 22.21
C HIS A 17 -6.11 10.67 21.53
N ASN A 18 -5.77 10.12 20.37
CA ASN A 18 -4.52 10.36 19.65
C ASN A 18 -4.75 10.59 18.15
N LEU A 19 -5.58 11.57 17.81
CA LEU A 19 -5.92 11.87 16.40
C LEU A 19 -4.71 12.26 15.55
N ASN A 20 -3.60 12.68 16.17
CA ASN A 20 -2.36 12.96 15.46
C ASN A 20 -1.73 11.72 14.81
N ILE A 21 -2.13 10.50 15.18
CA ILE A 21 -1.74 9.25 14.48
C ILE A 21 -2.23 9.24 13.02
N CYS A 22 -3.19 10.10 12.65
CA CYS A 22 -3.66 10.25 11.27
C CYS A 22 -2.66 10.99 10.37
N ILE A 23 -1.84 11.87 10.95
CA ILE A 23 -0.95 12.78 10.19
C ILE A 23 0.03 12.03 9.26
N PRO A 24 0.72 10.96 9.69
CA PRO A 24 1.61 10.20 8.81
C PRO A 24 0.92 9.73 7.52
N PHE A 25 -0.35 9.35 7.57
CA PHE A 25 -1.06 8.80 6.42
C PHE A 25 -1.41 9.89 5.40
N PHE A 26 -1.89 11.05 5.86
CA PHE A 26 -2.10 12.20 4.98
C PHE A 26 -0.78 12.65 4.33
N LEU A 27 0.28 12.79 5.13
CA LEU A 27 1.60 13.18 4.60
C LEU A 27 2.14 12.15 3.61
N ASN A 28 1.90 10.85 3.84
CA ASN A 28 2.28 9.79 2.91
C ASN A 28 1.63 9.96 1.53
N ILE A 29 0.32 10.20 1.48
CA ILE A 29 -0.39 10.42 0.22
C ILE A 29 0.14 11.67 -0.46
N PHE A 30 0.19 12.81 0.24
CA PHE A 30 0.55 14.08 -0.38
C PHE A 30 2.00 14.06 -0.89
N ALA A 31 2.91 13.47 -0.12
CA ALA A 31 4.29 13.26 -0.57
C ALA A 31 4.35 12.30 -1.77
N GLY A 32 3.56 11.23 -1.77
CA GLY A 32 3.46 10.29 -2.88
C GLY A 32 2.93 10.93 -4.16
N ILE A 33 1.82 11.68 -4.08
CA ILE A 33 1.24 12.43 -5.20
C ILE A 33 2.24 13.45 -5.73
N PHE A 34 2.87 14.22 -4.83
CA PHE A 34 3.87 15.21 -5.23
C PHE A 34 5.06 14.56 -5.94
N ALA A 35 5.58 13.44 -5.43
CA ALA A 35 6.67 12.71 -6.07
C ALA A 35 6.27 12.17 -7.45
N MET A 36 5.08 11.58 -7.58
CA MET A 36 4.57 11.09 -8.86
C MET A 36 4.34 12.23 -9.86
N PHE A 37 3.84 13.38 -9.39
CA PHE A 37 3.69 14.57 -10.22
C PHE A 37 5.04 15.05 -10.75
N VAL A 38 6.07 15.15 -9.91
CA VAL A 38 7.42 15.54 -10.34
C VAL A 38 7.98 14.57 -11.37
N ILE A 39 7.84 13.26 -11.15
CA ILE A 39 8.32 12.23 -12.09
C ILE A 39 7.55 12.30 -13.42
N PHE A 40 6.24 12.50 -13.36
CA PHE A 40 5.41 12.69 -14.54
C PHE A 40 5.85 13.93 -15.33
N MET A 41 6.10 15.05 -14.67
CA MET A 41 6.61 16.27 -15.32
C MET A 41 7.98 16.03 -15.99
N VAL A 42 8.88 15.29 -15.33
CA VAL A 42 10.16 14.88 -15.93
C VAL A 42 9.93 14.02 -17.17
N ALA A 43 9.02 13.06 -17.13
CA ALA A 43 8.67 12.24 -18.29
C ALA A 43 8.09 13.09 -19.44
N VAL A 44 7.20 14.04 -19.13
CA VAL A 44 6.65 14.97 -20.13
C VAL A 44 7.75 15.79 -20.79
N ILE A 45 8.69 16.33 -20.01
CA ILE A 45 9.80 17.15 -20.53
C ILE A 45 10.76 16.33 -21.39
N ILE A 46 11.05 15.08 -20.99
CA ILE A 46 12.03 14.23 -21.69
C ILE A 46 11.43 13.59 -22.94
N PHE A 47 10.14 13.22 -22.94
CA PHE A 47 9.54 12.45 -24.03
C PHE A 47 8.49 13.22 -24.81
N VAL A 48 7.49 13.75 -24.10
CA VAL A 48 6.31 14.34 -24.75
C VAL A 48 6.70 15.63 -25.46
N MET A 49 7.47 16.51 -24.81
CA MET A 49 7.86 17.78 -25.42
C MET A 49 8.71 17.61 -26.69
N PRO A 50 9.79 16.79 -26.71
CA PRO A 50 10.55 16.57 -27.93
C PRO A 50 9.73 15.90 -29.03
N ALA A 51 8.97 14.86 -28.71
CA ALA A 51 8.14 14.15 -29.69
C ALA A 51 7.11 15.08 -30.35
N MET A 52 6.50 15.99 -29.58
CA MET A 52 5.52 16.94 -30.13
C MET A 52 6.15 18.03 -31.01
N GLN A 53 7.44 18.36 -30.82
CA GLN A 53 8.15 19.31 -31.68
C GLN A 53 8.40 18.76 -33.09
N GLU A 54 8.42 17.44 -33.27
CA GLU A 54 8.66 16.79 -34.57
C GLU A 54 7.48 16.95 -35.54
N ILE A 55 6.28 17.22 -35.03
CA ILE A 55 5.04 17.16 -35.80
C ILE A 55 4.51 18.55 -36.18
N THR A 56 4.73 19.58 -35.37
CA THR A 56 4.28 20.93 -35.69
C THR A 56 5.02 22.02 -34.92
N THR A 57 5.32 23.12 -35.60
CA THR A 57 5.73 24.40 -34.98
C THR A 57 4.55 25.27 -34.57
N ASP A 58 3.34 24.93 -35.00
CA ASP A 58 2.07 25.59 -34.65
C ASP A 58 1.22 24.68 -33.74
N PRO A 59 1.18 24.94 -32.42
CA PRO A 59 0.45 24.14 -31.44
C PRO A 59 -1.08 24.15 -31.64
N THR A 60 -1.61 25.04 -32.47
CA THR A 60 -3.07 25.24 -32.62
C THR A 60 -3.73 24.31 -33.64
N ASN A 61 -2.93 23.60 -34.45
CA ASN A 61 -3.39 22.72 -35.52
C ASN A 61 -2.88 21.27 -35.37
N ILE A 62 -2.79 20.77 -34.14
CA ILE A 62 -2.36 19.39 -33.89
C ILE A 62 -3.50 18.43 -34.28
N ASN A 63 -3.29 17.61 -35.31
CA ASN A 63 -4.15 16.46 -35.59
C ASN A 63 -4.00 15.42 -34.46
N PRO A 64 -5.07 15.05 -33.74
CA PRO A 64 -5.01 14.06 -32.66
C PRO A 64 -4.46 12.71 -33.08
N GLU A 65 -4.74 12.25 -34.30
CA GLU A 65 -4.26 10.97 -34.83
C GLU A 65 -2.74 10.97 -34.97
N MET A 66 -2.19 12.03 -35.57
CA MET A 66 -0.74 12.22 -35.72
C MET A 66 -0.04 12.35 -34.36
N ALA A 67 -0.64 13.08 -33.40
CA ALA A 67 -0.08 13.21 -32.06
C ALA A 67 -0.04 11.85 -31.34
N PHE A 68 -1.09 11.03 -31.48
CA PHE A 68 -1.12 9.70 -30.89
C PHE A 68 -0.06 8.78 -31.50
N GLU A 69 0.09 8.77 -32.82
CA GLU A 69 1.10 7.95 -33.51
C GLU A 69 2.52 8.29 -33.04
N VAL A 70 2.85 9.58 -32.95
CA VAL A 70 4.20 10.01 -32.56
C VAL A 70 4.47 9.81 -31.07
N LEU A 71 3.48 10.02 -30.20
CA LEU A 71 3.61 9.67 -28.79
C LEU A 71 3.81 8.15 -28.60
N THR A 72 3.12 7.35 -29.39
CA THR A 72 3.26 5.88 -29.36
C THR A 72 4.64 5.45 -29.85
N ALA A 73 5.13 6.04 -30.94
CA ALA A 73 6.49 5.81 -31.45
C ALA A 73 7.54 6.21 -30.39
N ALA A 74 7.43 7.42 -29.83
CA ALA A 74 8.32 7.90 -28.78
C ALA A 74 8.32 6.98 -27.55
N PHE A 75 7.16 6.40 -27.20
CA PHE A 75 7.07 5.41 -26.12
C PHE A 75 7.89 4.14 -26.42
N TYR A 76 7.70 3.54 -27.59
CA TYR A 76 8.41 2.31 -27.97
C TYR A 76 9.91 2.54 -28.13
N GLU A 77 10.32 3.65 -28.74
CA GLU A 77 11.73 4.01 -28.91
C GLU A 77 12.44 4.23 -27.57
N ASN A 78 11.71 4.75 -26.58
CA ASN A 78 12.26 5.06 -25.26
C ASN A 78 11.86 4.06 -24.17
N MET A 79 11.43 2.85 -24.55
CA MET A 79 10.89 1.85 -23.60
C MET A 79 11.84 1.58 -22.43
N GLY A 80 13.15 1.53 -22.66
CA GLY A 80 14.15 1.35 -21.60
C GLY A 80 14.16 2.48 -20.57
N LEU A 81 13.96 3.73 -21.00
CA LEU A 81 13.92 4.90 -20.11
C LEU A 81 12.60 4.97 -19.35
N PHE A 82 11.48 4.57 -19.97
CA PHE A 82 10.20 4.39 -19.26
C PHE A 82 10.31 3.34 -18.15
N ILE A 83 10.95 2.20 -18.42
CA ILE A 83 11.22 1.17 -17.41
C ILE A 83 12.08 1.75 -16.27
N LEU A 84 13.12 2.51 -16.60
CA LEU A 84 13.96 3.17 -15.60
C LEU A 84 13.17 4.15 -14.73
N LEU A 85 12.35 5.02 -15.32
CA LEU A 85 11.52 5.97 -14.58
C LEU A 85 10.48 5.27 -13.71
N PHE A 86 9.91 4.16 -14.19
CA PHE A 86 9.02 3.34 -13.38
C PHE A 86 9.74 2.75 -12.16
N ILE A 87 10.96 2.24 -12.32
CA ILE A 87 11.78 1.74 -11.22
C ILE A 87 12.10 2.87 -10.23
N VAL A 88 12.48 4.07 -10.72
CA VAL A 88 12.75 5.24 -9.87
C VAL A 88 11.49 5.64 -9.09
N ALA A 89 10.34 5.72 -9.76
CA ALA A 89 9.06 6.03 -9.13
C ALA A 89 8.73 5.02 -8.02
N PHE A 90 8.85 3.73 -8.33
CA PHE A 90 8.64 2.67 -7.36
C PHE A 90 9.55 2.81 -6.13
N VAL A 91 10.85 3.04 -6.31
CA VAL A 91 11.81 3.20 -5.22
C VAL A 91 11.47 4.42 -4.36
N VAL A 92 11.21 5.57 -4.98
CA VAL A 92 10.87 6.82 -4.29
C VAL A 92 9.57 6.68 -3.50
N SER A 93 8.51 6.14 -4.11
CA SER A 93 7.23 5.91 -3.44
C SER A 93 7.36 4.94 -2.26
N THR A 94 8.19 3.90 -2.40
CA THR A 94 8.44 2.94 -1.32
C THR A 94 9.24 3.56 -0.18
N LEU A 95 10.22 4.42 -0.47
CA LEU A 95 10.97 5.18 0.55
C LEU A 95 10.06 6.14 1.33
N ILE A 96 9.25 6.93 0.63
CA ILE A 96 8.24 7.81 1.23
C ILE A 96 7.32 7.01 2.14
N SER A 97 6.77 5.91 1.62
CA SER A 97 5.88 5.04 2.39
C SER A 97 6.57 4.43 3.60
N SER A 98 7.84 4.05 3.49
CA SER A 98 8.59 3.46 4.61
C SER A 98 8.85 4.48 5.71
N TYR A 99 9.11 5.74 5.33
CA TYR A 99 9.26 6.84 6.27
C TYR A 99 7.99 7.06 7.10
N PHE A 100 6.86 7.25 6.43
CA PHE A 100 5.61 7.60 7.11
C PHE A 100 4.99 6.42 7.86
N TYR A 101 5.03 5.20 7.32
CA TYR A 101 4.58 4.02 8.06
C TYR A 101 5.46 3.70 9.27
N GLY A 102 6.79 3.86 9.16
CA GLY A 102 7.68 3.76 10.32
C GLY A 102 7.37 4.79 11.39
N GLY A 103 7.00 6.01 10.98
CA GLY A 103 6.46 7.04 11.86
C GLY A 103 5.16 6.61 12.53
N ALA A 104 4.17 6.14 11.76
CA ALA A 104 2.86 5.72 12.24
C ALA A 104 2.94 4.55 13.24
N ILE A 105 3.73 3.52 12.94
CA ILE A 105 3.91 2.37 13.85
C ILE A 105 4.62 2.81 15.15
N GLY A 106 5.61 3.71 15.06
CA GLY A 106 6.27 4.29 16.22
C GLY A 106 5.32 5.11 17.10
N MET A 107 4.47 5.93 16.46
CA MET A 107 3.43 6.68 17.15
C MET A 107 2.41 5.77 17.83
N ALA A 108 1.95 4.71 17.15
CA ALA A 108 1.04 3.72 17.70
C ALA A 108 1.64 3.00 18.90
N LYS A 109 2.90 2.55 18.80
CA LYS A 109 3.65 1.94 19.91
C LYS A 109 3.69 2.87 21.12
N LYS A 110 3.98 4.15 20.91
CA LYS A 110 4.06 5.13 22.00
C LYS A 110 2.69 5.39 22.62
N ALA A 111 1.66 5.62 21.81
CA ALA A 111 0.29 5.84 22.29
C ALA A 111 -0.23 4.63 23.09
N LEU A 112 0.09 3.40 22.68
CA LEU A 112 -0.30 2.19 23.40
C LEU A 112 0.42 2.00 24.74
N LYS A 113 1.66 2.51 24.88
CA LYS A 113 2.46 2.38 26.11
C LYS A 113 2.28 3.54 27.07
N ASP A 114 2.20 4.77 26.54
CA ASP A 114 2.27 6.01 27.29
C ASP A 114 0.92 6.76 27.30
N GLY A 115 -0.09 6.24 26.59
CA GLY A 115 -1.42 6.87 26.45
C GLY A 115 -1.48 8.03 25.47
N SER A 116 -0.32 8.61 25.12
CA SER A 116 -0.22 9.76 24.22
C SER A 116 0.91 9.62 23.20
N THR A 117 0.83 10.34 22.08
CA THR A 117 1.90 10.43 21.09
C THR A 117 2.01 11.83 20.49
N SER A 118 3.05 12.09 19.69
CA SER A 118 3.30 13.41 19.09
C SER A 118 3.89 13.31 17.69
N ILE A 119 3.77 14.40 16.93
CA ILE A 119 4.35 14.52 15.59
C ILE A 119 5.88 14.37 15.63
N ASN A 120 6.54 14.79 16.72
CA ASN A 120 7.98 14.58 16.85
C ASN A 120 8.35 13.08 16.90
N GLU A 121 7.48 12.25 17.48
CA GLU A 121 7.67 10.80 17.47
C GLU A 121 7.58 10.23 16.06
N MET A 122 6.68 10.76 15.22
CA MET A 122 6.61 10.40 13.79
C MET A 122 7.95 10.59 13.11
N PHE A 123 8.52 11.80 13.20
CA PHE A 123 9.79 12.12 12.53
C PHE A 123 10.95 11.27 13.06
N LYS A 124 11.00 11.06 14.38
CA LYS A 124 12.03 10.25 15.04
C LYS A 124 11.95 8.78 14.60
N SER A 125 10.78 8.16 14.68
CA SER A 125 10.59 6.75 14.32
C SER A 125 10.71 6.52 12.81
N GLY A 126 10.16 7.43 12.00
CA GLY A 126 10.27 7.38 10.54
C GLY A 126 11.71 7.44 10.07
N LYS A 127 12.51 8.40 10.58
CA LYS A 127 13.93 8.50 10.23
C LYS A 127 14.73 7.29 10.71
N LYS A 128 14.48 6.83 11.94
CA LYS A 128 15.20 5.69 12.52
C LYS A 128 15.02 4.40 11.70
N ASN A 129 13.79 4.16 11.22
CA ASN A 129 13.44 2.89 10.59
C ASN A 129 13.36 2.95 9.06
N LEU A 130 13.61 4.11 8.44
CA LEU A 130 13.42 4.35 7.00
C LEU A 130 14.04 3.26 6.13
N ILE A 131 15.36 3.06 6.25
CA ILE A 131 16.11 2.14 5.39
C ILE A 131 15.72 0.69 5.69
N ASN A 132 15.62 0.32 6.97
CA ASN A 132 15.29 -1.05 7.34
C ASN A 132 13.86 -1.43 6.90
N LEU A 133 12.88 -0.53 7.03
CA LEU A 133 11.52 -0.76 6.51
C LEU A 133 11.49 -0.83 4.99
N PHE A 134 12.24 0.04 4.31
CA PHE A 134 12.36 0.00 2.86
C PHE A 134 12.90 -1.36 2.41
N LEU A 135 14.00 -1.83 3.00
CA LEU A 135 14.60 -3.14 2.69
C LEU A 135 13.66 -4.30 3.01
N THR A 136 12.95 -4.25 4.14
CA THR A 136 11.96 -5.28 4.50
C THR A 136 10.84 -5.36 3.47
N ARG A 137 10.28 -4.22 3.07
CA ARG A 137 9.26 -4.14 2.02
C ARG A 137 9.79 -4.59 0.67
N PHE A 138 11.04 -4.24 0.36
CA PHE A 138 11.72 -4.65 -0.87
C PHE A 138 11.88 -6.18 -0.93
N ILE A 139 12.32 -6.82 0.16
CA ILE A 139 12.44 -8.28 0.24
C ILE A 139 11.07 -8.95 0.08
N VAL A 140 10.04 -8.48 0.79
CA VAL A 140 8.67 -9.02 0.64
C VAL A 140 8.17 -8.87 -0.80
N MET A 141 8.48 -7.75 -1.45
CA MET A 141 8.11 -7.50 -2.84
C MET A 141 8.86 -8.43 -3.81
N LEU A 142 10.15 -8.73 -3.58
CA LEU A 142 10.87 -9.77 -4.34
C LEU A 142 10.26 -11.16 -4.14
N ILE A 143 9.85 -11.50 -2.92
CA ILE A 143 9.15 -12.76 -2.65
C ILE A 143 7.84 -12.81 -3.43
N ILE A 144 7.06 -11.72 -3.46
CA ILE A 144 5.83 -11.63 -4.28
C ILE A 144 6.14 -11.79 -5.77
N LEU A 145 7.19 -11.12 -6.28
CA LEU A 145 7.61 -11.21 -7.68
C LEU A 145 8.06 -12.62 -8.08
N ALA A 146 8.60 -13.41 -7.15
CA ALA A 146 8.95 -14.81 -7.43
C ALA A 146 7.74 -15.65 -7.90
N GLY A 147 6.50 -15.23 -7.58
CA GLY A 147 5.29 -15.85 -8.08
C GLY A 147 5.04 -15.66 -9.59
N ILE A 148 5.82 -14.83 -10.28
CA ILE A 148 5.73 -14.66 -11.74
C ILE A 148 5.93 -15.99 -12.50
N ILE A 149 6.57 -16.98 -11.87
CA ILE A 149 6.71 -18.34 -12.42
C ILE A 149 5.37 -18.98 -12.80
N PHE A 150 4.26 -18.60 -12.14
CA PHE A 150 2.93 -19.12 -12.47
C PHE A 150 2.38 -18.56 -13.78
N VAL A 151 2.88 -17.41 -14.23
CA VAL A 151 2.47 -16.74 -15.48
C VAL A 151 3.21 -17.32 -16.70
N VAL A 152 4.45 -17.79 -16.50
CA VAL A 152 5.35 -18.27 -17.58
C VAL A 152 4.70 -19.35 -18.48
N PRO A 153 4.02 -20.38 -17.95
CA PRO A 153 3.39 -21.40 -18.81
C PRO A 153 2.37 -20.82 -19.78
N GLY A 154 1.62 -19.79 -19.38
CA GLY A 154 0.65 -19.13 -20.25
C GLY A 154 1.31 -18.36 -21.39
N ILE A 155 2.39 -17.64 -21.09
CA ILE A 155 3.18 -16.93 -22.12
C ILE A 155 3.75 -17.93 -23.14
N LEU A 156 4.33 -19.04 -22.66
CA LEU A 156 4.88 -20.07 -23.53
C LEU A 156 3.82 -20.80 -24.37
N ALA A 157 2.61 -21.00 -23.81
CA ALA A 157 1.50 -21.62 -24.53
C ALA A 157 0.94 -20.73 -25.64
N ILE A 158 1.01 -19.40 -25.48
CA ILE A 158 0.67 -18.43 -26.53
C ILE A 158 1.79 -18.36 -27.59
N GLY A 159 3.04 -18.43 -27.15
CA GLY A 159 4.21 -18.31 -28.02
C GLY A 159 4.39 -16.88 -28.50
N ASP A 160 3.77 -16.52 -29.63
CA ASP A 160 3.77 -15.16 -30.15
C ASP A 160 2.60 -14.36 -29.55
N LEU A 161 2.93 -13.46 -28.62
CA LEU A 161 1.96 -12.58 -27.96
C LEU A 161 1.23 -11.64 -28.95
N SER A 162 1.74 -11.42 -30.16
CA SER A 162 1.07 -10.62 -31.18
C SER A 162 -0.25 -11.27 -31.65
N ILE A 163 -0.37 -12.60 -31.53
CA ILE A 163 -1.59 -13.36 -31.85
C ILE A 163 -2.75 -12.93 -30.96
N LEU A 164 -2.50 -12.47 -29.72
CA LEU A 164 -3.55 -11.97 -28.83
C LEU A 164 -4.28 -10.74 -29.41
N MET A 165 -3.58 -9.92 -30.20
CA MET A 165 -4.14 -8.72 -30.81
C MET A 165 -4.69 -9.00 -32.20
N GLN A 166 -4.08 -9.91 -32.95
CA GLN A 166 -4.42 -10.18 -34.34
C GLN A 166 -5.54 -11.22 -34.47
N ASN A 167 -5.43 -12.35 -33.76
CA ASN A 167 -6.35 -13.49 -33.84
C ASN A 167 -6.62 -14.08 -32.43
N PRO A 168 -7.37 -13.38 -31.57
CA PRO A 168 -7.59 -13.80 -30.17
C PRO A 168 -8.25 -15.17 -30.01
N GLU A 169 -9.00 -15.64 -31.01
CA GLU A 169 -9.65 -16.96 -31.00
C GLU A 169 -8.63 -18.12 -31.07
N GLU A 170 -7.54 -17.95 -31.82
CA GLU A 170 -6.49 -18.97 -31.97
C GLU A 170 -5.65 -19.10 -30.68
N ALA A 171 -5.53 -18.02 -29.91
CA ALA A 171 -4.80 -17.98 -28.65
C ALA A 171 -5.63 -18.40 -27.43
N LEU A 172 -6.91 -18.81 -27.60
CA LEU A 172 -7.84 -19.02 -26.48
C LEU A 172 -7.28 -19.94 -25.39
N SER A 173 -6.70 -21.08 -25.77
CA SER A 173 -6.15 -22.06 -24.81
C SER A 173 -4.96 -21.49 -24.02
N GLY A 174 -4.05 -20.78 -24.70
CA GLY A 174 -2.89 -20.13 -24.07
C GLY A 174 -3.32 -18.97 -23.15
N THR A 175 -4.29 -18.17 -23.58
CA THR A 175 -4.88 -17.07 -22.81
C THR A 175 -5.53 -17.57 -21.51
N LEU A 176 -6.27 -18.68 -21.55
CA LEU A 176 -6.86 -19.27 -20.35
C LEU A 176 -5.80 -19.72 -19.33
N ILE A 177 -4.71 -20.32 -19.80
CA ILE A 177 -3.57 -20.70 -18.94
C ILE A 177 -2.88 -19.45 -18.36
N LEU A 178 -2.70 -18.41 -19.17
CA LEU A 178 -2.12 -17.13 -18.73
C LEU A 178 -2.97 -16.49 -17.61
N VAL A 179 -4.28 -16.38 -17.83
CA VAL A 179 -5.23 -15.83 -16.85
C VAL A 179 -5.22 -16.65 -15.57
N PHE A 180 -5.23 -17.99 -15.68
CA PHE A 180 -5.11 -18.86 -14.51
C PHE A 180 -3.79 -18.63 -13.74
N GLY A 181 -2.67 -18.52 -14.46
CA GLY A 181 -1.37 -18.19 -13.88
C GLY A 181 -1.36 -16.87 -13.12
N ILE A 182 -2.01 -15.83 -13.67
CA ILE A 182 -2.18 -14.53 -13.02
C ILE A 182 -3.03 -14.67 -11.75
N PHE A 183 -4.13 -15.43 -11.78
CA PHE A 183 -4.95 -15.68 -10.59
C PHE A 183 -4.17 -16.39 -9.48
N VAL A 184 -3.39 -17.42 -9.83
CA VAL A 184 -2.53 -18.14 -8.87
C VAL A 184 -1.48 -17.19 -8.29
N TRP A 185 -0.90 -16.32 -9.12
CA TRP A 185 0.07 -15.32 -8.67
C TRP A 185 -0.55 -14.29 -7.72
N ILE A 186 -1.76 -13.79 -8.01
CA ILE A 186 -2.51 -12.89 -7.12
C ILE A 186 -2.78 -13.57 -5.78
N PHE A 187 -3.26 -14.82 -5.80
CA PHE A 187 -3.50 -15.59 -4.58
C PHE A 187 -2.22 -15.78 -3.76
N TYR A 188 -1.12 -16.14 -4.42
CA TYR A 188 0.20 -16.23 -3.80
C TYR A 188 0.61 -14.89 -3.15
N ALA A 189 0.45 -13.77 -3.85
CA ALA A 189 0.77 -12.45 -3.32
C ALA A 189 -0.05 -12.10 -2.06
N ILE A 190 -1.34 -12.45 -2.04
CA ILE A 190 -2.22 -12.27 -0.87
C ILE A 190 -1.70 -13.10 0.31
N VAL A 191 -1.36 -14.38 0.09
CA VAL A 191 -0.82 -15.25 1.14
C VAL A 191 0.49 -14.70 1.69
N VAL A 192 1.42 -14.27 0.82
CA VAL A 192 2.69 -13.68 1.24
C VAL A 192 2.46 -12.41 2.06
N LYS A 193 1.57 -11.51 1.62
CA LYS A 193 1.23 -10.29 2.38
C LYS A 193 0.63 -10.61 3.75
N LEU A 194 -0.23 -11.60 3.84
CA LEU A 194 -0.83 -12.03 5.11
C LEU A 194 0.24 -12.60 6.05
N VAL A 195 1.09 -13.51 5.55
CA VAL A 195 2.15 -14.16 6.33
C VAL A 195 3.16 -13.15 6.86
N PHE A 196 3.56 -12.17 6.04
CA PHE A 196 4.53 -11.14 6.43
C PHE A 196 3.90 -9.86 6.98
N THR A 197 2.59 -9.87 7.33
CA THR A 197 1.90 -8.68 7.88
C THR A 197 2.64 -8.11 9.10
N PHE A 198 3.18 -8.97 9.97
CA PHE A 198 3.86 -8.54 11.20
C PHE A 198 5.31 -8.08 11.02
N ALA A 199 5.91 -8.25 9.84
CA ALA A 199 7.33 -7.91 9.66
C ALA A 199 7.61 -6.43 9.92
N GLU A 200 6.76 -5.53 9.42
CA GLU A 200 6.92 -4.08 9.64
C GLU A 200 6.78 -3.70 11.12
N TYR A 201 5.87 -4.36 11.82
CA TYR A 201 5.64 -4.13 13.25
C TYR A 201 6.78 -4.70 14.08
N ALA A 202 7.27 -5.90 13.77
CA ALA A 202 8.43 -6.51 14.41
C ALA A 202 9.67 -5.62 14.28
N LEU A 203 9.89 -5.07 13.09
CA LEU A 203 10.99 -4.15 12.81
C LEU A 203 10.92 -2.88 13.65
N VAL A 204 9.80 -2.14 13.59
CA VAL A 204 9.70 -0.82 14.26
C VAL A 204 9.57 -0.98 15.77
N VAL A 205 8.78 -1.96 16.22
CA VAL A 205 8.50 -2.16 17.63
C VAL A 205 9.67 -2.85 18.32
N GLY A 206 10.21 -3.90 17.72
CA GLY A 206 11.35 -4.66 18.23
C GLY A 206 12.70 -3.99 17.97
N GLY A 207 12.80 -3.10 16.98
CA GLY A 207 14.06 -2.49 16.56
C GLY A 207 14.97 -3.46 15.81
N LEU A 208 14.38 -4.44 15.13
CA LEU A 208 15.08 -5.54 14.44
C LEU A 208 15.66 -5.11 13.08
N GLU A 209 16.61 -5.88 12.59
CA GLU A 209 17.09 -5.77 11.21
C GLU A 209 16.08 -6.39 10.22
N PRO A 210 16.17 -6.09 8.90
CA PRO A 210 15.15 -6.53 7.94
C PRO A 210 14.89 -8.04 7.90
N LEU A 211 15.94 -8.87 7.90
CA LEU A 211 15.78 -10.33 7.85
C LEU A 211 15.22 -10.88 9.17
N GLU A 212 15.74 -10.41 10.31
CA GLU A 212 15.24 -10.76 11.64
C GLU A 212 13.77 -10.38 11.81
N ALA A 213 13.36 -9.23 11.27
CA ALA A 213 11.98 -8.76 11.30
C ALA A 213 11.04 -9.67 10.48
N LEU A 214 11.51 -10.20 9.34
CA LEU A 214 10.74 -11.16 8.55
C LEU A 214 10.58 -12.50 9.28
N GLU A 215 11.65 -13.01 9.88
CA GLU A 215 11.63 -14.25 10.66
C GLU A 215 10.72 -14.13 11.89
N GLU A 216 10.86 -13.05 12.66
CA GLU A 216 10.02 -12.76 13.82
C GLU A 216 8.55 -12.54 13.39
N GLY A 217 8.32 -11.79 12.31
CA GLY A 217 6.98 -11.58 11.77
C GLY A 217 6.31 -12.89 11.33
N PHE A 218 7.06 -13.76 10.65
CA PHE A 218 6.60 -15.09 10.24
C PHE A 218 6.28 -15.98 11.45
N SER A 219 7.19 -16.04 12.42
CA SER A 219 6.99 -16.81 13.67
C SER A 219 5.76 -16.32 14.42
N PHE A 220 5.60 -15.00 14.54
CA PHE A 220 4.43 -14.39 15.17
C PHE A 220 3.13 -14.74 14.43
N PHE A 221 3.11 -14.67 13.10
CA PHE A 221 1.97 -15.08 12.28
C PHE A 221 1.61 -16.55 12.52
N MET A 222 2.58 -17.46 12.48
CA MET A 222 2.34 -18.90 12.66
C MET A 222 1.73 -19.22 14.03
N ASN A 223 2.15 -18.48 15.06
CA ASN A 223 1.61 -18.61 16.41
C ASN A 223 0.20 -18.01 16.58
N ASN A 224 -0.20 -17.07 15.72
CA ASN A 224 -1.45 -16.30 15.86
C ASN A 224 -2.28 -16.24 14.56
N LYS A 225 -2.21 -17.30 13.74
CA LYS A 225 -2.78 -17.33 12.38
C LYS A 225 -4.27 -16.98 12.34
N LEU A 226 -5.06 -17.52 13.28
CA LEU A 226 -6.51 -17.31 13.29
C LEU A 226 -6.86 -15.86 13.61
N ASP A 227 -6.28 -15.30 14.68
CA ASP A 227 -6.52 -13.91 15.06
C ASP A 227 -6.07 -12.95 13.96
N THR A 228 -4.99 -13.29 13.25
CA THR A 228 -4.46 -12.49 12.14
C THR A 228 -5.43 -12.51 10.96
N VAL A 229 -5.91 -13.70 10.58
CA VAL A 229 -6.91 -13.84 9.51
C VAL A 229 -8.20 -13.12 9.89
N ILE A 230 -8.67 -13.21 11.14
CA ILE A 230 -9.87 -12.52 11.60
C ILE A 230 -9.71 -11.00 11.48
N LEU A 231 -8.60 -10.43 11.97
CA LEU A 231 -8.37 -9.00 11.85
C LEU A 231 -8.26 -8.56 10.38
N TRP A 232 -7.60 -9.35 9.55
CA TRP A 232 -7.52 -9.10 8.11
C TRP A 232 -8.89 -9.13 7.43
N LEU A 233 -9.76 -10.09 7.77
CA LEU A 233 -11.13 -10.17 7.27
C LEU A 233 -11.99 -8.99 7.74
N ILE A 234 -11.79 -8.50 8.97
CA ILE A 234 -12.46 -7.29 9.45
C ILE A 234 -12.06 -6.08 8.61
N LEU A 235 -10.78 -5.93 8.29
CA LEU A 235 -10.29 -4.84 7.45
C LEU A 235 -10.88 -4.91 6.03
N ILE A 236 -10.96 -6.10 5.45
CA ILE A 236 -11.66 -6.30 4.15
C ILE A 236 -13.13 -5.96 4.27
N GLY A 237 -13.80 -6.40 5.34
CA GLY A 237 -15.20 -6.09 5.59
C GLY A 237 -15.44 -4.58 5.62
N LEU A 238 -14.57 -3.81 6.29
CA LEU A 238 -14.64 -2.35 6.29
C LEU A 238 -14.49 -1.76 4.88
N SER A 239 -13.54 -2.24 4.07
CA SER A 239 -13.37 -1.77 2.69
C SER A 239 -14.55 -2.12 1.78
N ILE A 240 -15.16 -3.31 1.94
CA ILE A 240 -16.36 -3.69 1.19
C ILE A 240 -17.54 -2.79 1.59
N LEU A 241 -17.72 -2.53 2.89
CA LEU A 241 -18.79 -1.67 3.37
C LEU A 241 -18.69 -0.24 2.82
N THR A 242 -17.48 0.34 2.76
CA THR A 242 -17.31 1.67 2.16
C THR A 242 -17.56 1.64 0.65
N GLY A 243 -17.12 0.59 -0.05
CA GLY A 243 -17.39 0.41 -1.48
C GLY A 243 -18.89 0.29 -1.80
N VAL A 244 -19.61 -0.54 -1.06
CA VAL A 244 -21.07 -0.72 -1.23
C VAL A 244 -21.82 0.58 -0.94
N ALA A 245 -21.44 1.31 0.12
CA ALA A 245 -22.03 2.61 0.41
C ALA A 245 -21.80 3.61 -0.74
N GLY A 246 -20.61 3.60 -1.35
CA GLY A 246 -20.31 4.42 -2.51
C GLY A 246 -21.15 4.08 -3.73
N GLU A 247 -21.34 2.80 -4.01
CA GLU A 247 -22.17 2.35 -5.14
C GLU A 247 -23.63 2.79 -4.97
N VAL A 248 -24.19 2.68 -3.76
CA VAL A 248 -25.57 3.11 -3.47
C VAL A 248 -25.73 4.63 -3.64
N LEU A 249 -24.73 5.40 -3.21
CA LEU A 249 -24.77 6.86 -3.29
C LEU A 249 -24.40 7.41 -4.68
N SER A 250 -23.82 6.59 -5.55
CA SER A 250 -23.39 6.97 -6.91
C SER A 250 -24.53 7.44 -7.81
N SER A 251 -25.76 6.98 -7.53
CA SER A 251 -26.96 7.31 -8.30
C SER A 251 -27.33 8.80 -8.26
N ILE A 252 -26.80 9.55 -7.30
CA ILE A 252 -27.05 10.99 -7.14
C ILE A 252 -25.69 11.70 -7.15
N GLU A 253 -25.43 12.50 -8.19
CA GLU A 253 -24.12 13.14 -8.44
C GLU A 253 -23.59 13.92 -7.22
N ILE A 254 -24.45 14.69 -6.56
CA ILE A 254 -24.04 15.47 -5.38
C ILE A 254 -23.65 14.56 -4.21
N LEU A 255 -24.39 13.46 -3.97
CA LEU A 255 -24.08 12.50 -2.91
C LEU A 255 -22.83 11.70 -3.24
N SER A 256 -22.60 11.36 -4.50
CA SER A 256 -21.38 10.71 -4.98
C SER A 256 -20.13 11.56 -4.68
N THR A 257 -20.20 12.87 -4.93
CA THR A 257 -19.10 13.80 -4.64
C THR A 257 -18.83 13.89 -3.14
N PHE A 258 -19.88 14.05 -2.32
CA PHE A 258 -19.74 14.05 -0.86
C PHE A 258 -19.20 12.73 -0.33
N TRP A 259 -19.65 11.59 -0.88
CA TRP A 259 -19.17 10.28 -0.48
C TRP A 259 -17.70 10.08 -0.83
N SER A 260 -17.25 10.51 -2.00
CA SER A 260 -15.84 10.42 -2.40
C SER A 260 -14.93 11.16 -1.42
N PHE A 261 -15.34 12.34 -0.95
CA PHE A 261 -14.63 13.07 0.09
C PHE A 261 -14.70 12.36 1.46
N ALA A 262 -15.86 11.84 1.84
CA ALA A 262 -16.04 11.10 3.08
C ALA A 262 -15.20 9.82 3.11
N ASP A 263 -15.16 9.06 2.01
CA ASP A 263 -14.38 7.83 1.86
C ASP A 263 -12.87 8.11 1.93
N PHE A 264 -12.41 9.22 1.33
CA PHE A 264 -11.04 9.69 1.52
C PHE A 264 -10.73 9.96 3.00
N VAL A 265 -11.58 10.72 3.70
CA VAL A 265 -11.37 10.99 5.12
C VAL A 265 -11.44 9.70 5.95
N LEU A 266 -12.40 8.81 5.71
CA LEU A 266 -12.53 7.54 6.41
C LEU A 266 -11.30 6.66 6.20
N SER A 267 -10.81 6.56 4.97
CA SER A 267 -9.65 5.74 4.62
C SER A 267 -8.39 6.16 5.37
N PHE A 268 -8.10 7.47 5.43
CA PHE A 268 -6.83 7.98 5.95
C PHE A 268 -6.89 8.52 7.39
N ALA A 269 -8.05 8.95 7.86
CA ALA A 269 -8.23 9.42 9.24
C ALA A 269 -8.77 8.34 10.18
N VAL A 270 -9.40 7.28 9.66
CA VAL A 270 -10.02 6.23 10.48
C VAL A 270 -9.39 4.87 10.21
N ILE A 271 -9.55 4.34 8.99
CA ILE A 271 -9.20 2.94 8.67
C ILE A 271 -7.70 2.72 8.81
N GLN A 272 -6.85 3.52 8.16
CA GLN A 272 -5.39 3.33 8.22
C GLN A 272 -4.80 3.52 9.63
N PRO A 273 -5.15 4.58 10.39
CA PRO A 273 -4.73 4.74 11.78
C PRO A 273 -5.13 3.57 12.68
N LEU A 274 -6.39 3.12 12.58
CA LEU A 274 -6.88 1.98 13.35
C LEU A 274 -6.17 0.69 12.95
N THR A 275 -5.93 0.48 11.66
CA THR A 275 -5.19 -0.68 11.15
C THR A 275 -3.82 -0.76 11.82
N VAL A 276 -3.04 0.33 11.79
CA VAL A 276 -1.71 0.35 12.41
C VAL A 276 -1.80 0.16 13.93
N LEU A 277 -2.78 0.76 14.60
CA LEU A 277 -2.98 0.57 16.04
C LEU A 277 -3.34 -0.88 16.41
N TRP A 278 -4.27 -1.50 15.68
CA TRP A 278 -4.71 -2.87 15.93
C TRP A 278 -3.57 -3.86 15.72
N TRP A 279 -2.84 -3.77 14.60
CA TRP A 279 -1.70 -4.63 14.36
C TRP A 279 -0.56 -4.40 15.36
N THR A 280 -0.26 -3.15 15.70
CA THR A 280 0.78 -2.83 16.71
C THR A 280 0.40 -3.37 18.08
N ARG A 281 -0.87 -3.22 18.49
CA ARG A 281 -1.39 -3.74 19.77
C ARG A 281 -1.38 -5.26 19.80
N MET A 282 -1.82 -5.89 18.71
CA MET A 282 -1.82 -7.35 18.59
C MET A 282 -0.38 -7.89 18.73
N TYR A 283 0.57 -7.28 18.04
CA TYR A 283 1.99 -7.64 18.13
C TYR A 283 2.55 -7.47 19.56
N LEU A 284 2.35 -6.29 20.17
CA LEU A 284 2.81 -6.01 21.54
C LEU A 284 2.15 -6.91 22.59
N GLY A 285 0.88 -7.24 22.41
CA GLY A 285 0.10 -8.08 23.31
C GLY A 285 0.52 -9.55 23.26
N GLY A 286 1.03 -10.02 22.12
CA GLY A 286 1.70 -11.32 22.03
C GLY A 286 3.06 -11.38 22.73
N LYS A 287 3.70 -10.23 22.97
CA LYS A 287 4.97 -10.10 23.70
C LYS A 287 4.80 -9.76 25.19
N ASN A 288 3.60 -9.91 25.76
CA ASN A 288 3.27 -9.59 27.16
C ASN A 288 3.65 -8.16 27.59
N THR A 289 3.55 -7.19 26.67
CA THR A 289 3.83 -5.79 26.98
C THR A 289 2.72 -5.21 27.85
N GLN A 290 3.09 -4.47 28.91
CA GLN A 290 2.12 -3.67 29.67
C GLN A 290 1.64 -2.48 28.83
N PHE A 291 0.33 -2.38 28.66
CA PHE A 291 -0.33 -1.27 27.98
C PHE A 291 -0.79 -0.22 28.99
N TYR A 292 -0.81 1.03 28.56
CA TYR A 292 -1.55 2.07 29.29
C TYR A 292 -3.05 1.73 29.29
N ASP A 293 -3.70 1.77 30.46
CA ASP A 293 -5.13 1.55 30.58
C ASP A 293 -5.87 2.86 30.84
N ILE A 294 -6.61 3.32 29.84
CA ILE A 294 -7.46 4.53 29.93
C ILE A 294 -8.55 4.33 30.98
N ASP A 295 -9.04 3.11 31.15
CA ASP A 295 -10.11 2.81 32.10
C ASP A 295 -9.66 3.09 33.55
N ASP A 296 -8.36 2.98 33.84
CA ASP A 296 -7.83 3.32 35.16
C ASP A 296 -7.75 4.84 35.37
N TYR A 297 -7.41 5.62 34.35
CA TYR A 297 -7.42 7.08 34.44
C TYR A 297 -8.85 7.64 34.60
N LEU A 298 -9.83 7.11 33.87
CA LEU A 298 -11.22 7.54 33.97
C LEU A 298 -11.87 7.19 35.32
N LYS A 299 -11.38 6.17 36.03
CA LYS A 299 -11.81 5.86 37.40
C LYS A 299 -11.34 6.91 38.42
N PHE A 300 -10.22 7.60 38.20
CA PHE A 300 -9.72 8.64 39.09
C PHE A 300 -10.38 10.02 38.89
N GLN A 301 -11.21 10.18 37.85
CA GLN A 301 -11.96 11.41 37.58
C GLN A 301 -13.45 11.33 37.96
N ARG A 302 -13.89 10.21 38.56
CA ARG A 302 -15.23 10.05 39.15
C ARG A 302 -15.13 10.00 40.66
#